data_AF-A0A1Y5GHK1-F1
#
_entry.id   AF-A0A1Y5GHK1-F1
#
_cell.length_a   1.000
_cell.length_b   1.000
_cell.length_c   1.000
_cell.angle_alpha   90.00
_cell.angle_beta   90.00
_cell.angle_gamma   90.00
#
_symmetry.space_group_name_H-M   'P 1'
#
loop_
_entity.id
_entity.type
_entity.pdbx_description
1 polymer ?
#
loop_
_entity_poly.entity_id
_entity_poly.type
_entity_poly.pdbx_seq_one_letter_code
_entity_poly.pdbx_strand_id
1 'polypeptide(L)'
;MKAVLQVKDNAEFDKLYIAFELSSKKWKLGFSNGVKRRIKTIDAGNWPQLIEEISLAKSKLHCTAECDIVTCYEAGRDGFWIH
;
A
#
# COMPACT_ATOMS: atom_id res chain seq x y z
N MET A 1 12.08 -37.87 -20.83
CA MET A 1 11.37 -36.57 -20.82
C MET A 1 11.45 -36.00 -19.41
N LYS A 2 12.05 -34.82 -19.23
CA LYS A 2 12.29 -34.21 -17.92
C LYS A 2 11.10 -33.31 -17.61
N ALA A 3 10.26 -33.69 -16.65
CA ALA A 3 9.18 -32.83 -16.20
C ALA A 3 9.79 -31.60 -15.51
N VAL A 4 9.62 -30.43 -16.12
CA VAL A 4 9.91 -29.15 -15.48
C VAL A 4 8.68 -28.83 -14.62
N LEU A 5 8.87 -28.81 -13.30
CA LEU A 5 7.91 -28.20 -12.40
C LEU A 5 7.79 -26.72 -12.81
N GLN A 6 6.66 -26.32 -13.37
CA GLN A 6 6.29 -24.91 -13.44
C GLN A 6 6.11 -24.45 -11.99
N VAL A 7 7.14 -23.84 -11.42
CA VAL A 7 7.01 -23.08 -10.18
C VAL A 7 6.00 -21.98 -10.47
N LYS A 8 4.79 -22.12 -9.92
CA LYS A 8 3.87 -20.99 -9.82
C LYS A 8 4.44 -20.08 -8.75
N ASP A 9 5.26 -19.11 -9.16
CA ASP A 9 5.66 -17.99 -8.31
C ASP A 9 4.46 -17.06 -8.08
N ASN A 10 3.41 -17.59 -7.47
CA ASN A 10 2.37 -16.79 -6.83
C ASN A 10 2.89 -16.44 -5.44
N ALA A 11 4.01 -15.72 -5.36
CA ALA A 11 4.48 -15.21 -4.08
C ALA A 11 3.44 -14.21 -3.59
N GLU A 12 2.50 -14.71 -2.80
CA GLU A 12 1.57 -13.87 -2.07
C GLU A 12 2.36 -13.22 -0.94
N PHE A 13 2.27 -11.90 -0.86
CA PHE A 13 3.00 -11.14 0.16
C PHE A 13 2.11 -10.97 1.39
N ASP A 14 2.59 -11.43 2.54
CA ASP A 14 1.85 -11.35 3.80
C ASP A 14 1.96 -9.96 4.47
N LYS A 15 2.65 -9.01 3.84
CA LYS A 15 2.79 -7.64 4.35
C LYS A 15 2.52 -6.61 3.26
N LEU A 16 1.77 -5.58 3.62
CA LEU A 16 1.60 -4.35 2.86
C LEU A 16 2.15 -3.18 3.68
N TYR A 17 3.22 -2.57 3.19
CA TYR A 17 3.77 -1.34 3.76
C TYR A 17 3.05 -0.13 3.15
N ILE A 18 2.71 0.85 3.99
CA ILE A 18 2.08 2.10 3.57
C ILE A 18 2.86 3.28 4.16
N ALA A 19 3.35 4.16 3.32
CA ALA A 19 3.91 5.45 3.71
C ALA A 19 2.88 6.55 3.42
N PHE A 20 2.58 7.36 4.43
CA PHE A 20 1.72 8.54 4.32
C PHE A 20 2.58 9.79 4.31
N GLU A 21 2.52 10.54 3.21
CA GLU A 21 2.95 11.93 3.15
C GLU A 21 1.70 12.80 3.34
N LEU A 22 1.59 13.43 4.52
CA LEU A 22 0.39 14.12 4.96
C LEU A 22 0.49 15.63 4.72
N SER A 23 -0.49 16.20 4.02
CA SER A 23 -0.71 17.65 3.96
C SER A 23 -2.15 18.01 4.32
N SER A 24 -2.40 19.29 4.52
CA SER A 24 -3.72 19.84 4.84
C SER A 24 -4.77 19.65 3.74
N LYS A 25 -4.34 19.45 2.48
CA LYS A 25 -5.25 19.36 1.31
C LYS A 25 -5.25 17.99 0.66
N LYS A 26 -4.09 17.35 0.58
CA LYS A 26 -3.88 16.08 -0.12
C LYS A 26 -3.03 15.14 0.72
N TRP A 27 -3.37 13.86 0.71
CA TRP A 27 -2.48 12.82 1.23
C TRP A 27 -1.89 12.05 0.07
N LYS A 28 -0.59 11.77 0.14
CA LYS A 28 0.10 10.95 -0.84
C LYS A 28 0.53 9.65 -0.18
N LEU A 29 0.02 8.56 -0.73
CA LEU A 29 0.09 7.22 -0.19
C LEU A 29 1.06 6.40 -1.02
N GLY A 30 2.14 5.92 -0.41
CA GLY A 30 3.07 4.97 -1.00
C GLY A 30 2.80 3.57 -0.47
N PHE A 31 2.36 2.66 -1.34
CA PHE A 31 2.14 1.25 -1.02
C PHE A 31 3.31 0.41 -1.51
N SER A 32 3.70 -0.62 -0.76
CA SER A 32 4.75 -1.56 -1.17
C SER A 32 4.55 -2.93 -0.54
N ASN A 33 4.89 -3.99 -1.28
CA ASN A 33 5.01 -5.36 -0.75
C ASN A 33 6.48 -5.75 -0.46
N GLY A 34 7.40 -4.78 -0.53
CA GLY A 34 8.85 -4.98 -0.41
C GLY A 34 9.58 -5.16 -1.75
N VAL A 35 8.85 -5.45 -2.84
CA VAL A 35 9.41 -5.65 -4.18
C VAL A 35 8.84 -4.65 -5.19
N LYS A 36 7.52 -4.48 -5.20
CA LYS A 36 6.77 -3.57 -6.06
C LYS A 36 6.19 -2.43 -5.23
N ARG A 37 6.08 -1.26 -5.84
CA ARG A 37 5.51 -0.06 -5.22
C ARG A 37 4.41 0.56 -6.08
N ARG A 38 3.45 1.20 -5.40
CA ARG A 38 2.35 1.96 -6.01
C ARG A 38 2.21 3.27 -5.26
N ILE A 39 1.95 4.37 -5.96
CA ILE A 39 1.69 5.67 -5.34
C ILE A 39 0.30 6.14 -5.74
N LYS A 40 -0.44 6.69 -4.79
CA LYS A 40 -1.73 7.34 -5.03
C LYS A 40 -1.83 8.63 -4.23
N THR A 41 -2.41 9.66 -4.82
CA THR A 41 -2.79 10.89 -4.12
C THR A 41 -4.30 10.92 -3.96
N ILE A 42 -4.76 11.24 -2.75
CA ILE A 42 -6.17 11.39 -2.37
C ILE A 42 -6.39 12.75 -1.68
N ASP A 43 -7.65 13.15 -1.53
CA ASP A 43 -7.99 14.30 -0.68
C ASP A 43 -7.68 14.02 0.79
N ALA A 44 -7.17 15.03 1.50
CA ALA A 44 -6.90 14.91 2.93
C ALA A 44 -8.21 14.60 3.68
N GLY A 45 -8.16 13.65 4.62
CA GLY A 45 -9.34 13.22 5.39
C GLY A 45 -10.32 12.31 4.64
N ASN A 46 -10.04 11.94 3.38
CA ASN A 46 -10.90 11.02 2.62
C ASN A 46 -10.66 9.56 3.04
N TRP A 47 -11.18 9.20 4.20
CA TRP A 47 -11.09 7.85 4.77
C TRP A 47 -11.69 6.76 3.89
N PRO A 48 -12.89 6.94 3.27
CA PRO A 48 -13.44 5.94 2.36
C PRO A 48 -12.49 5.61 1.21
N GLN A 49 -11.93 6.64 0.57
CA GLN A 49 -10.99 6.46 -0.54
C GLN A 49 -9.68 5.80 -0.08
N LEU A 50 -9.20 6.07 1.14
CA LEU A 50 -8.05 5.37 1.71
C LEU A 50 -8.29 3.86 1.81
N ILE A 51 -9.46 3.43 2.30
CA ILE A 51 -9.80 2.01 2.41
C ILE A 51 -9.89 1.35 1.03
N GLU A 52 -10.50 2.03 0.06
CA GLU A 52 -10.54 1.56 -1.33
C GLU A 52 -9.14 1.37 -1.92
N GLU A 53 -8.25 2.34 -1.74
CA GLU A 53 -6.89 2.26 -2.27
C GLU A 53 -6.03 1.22 -1.53
N ILE A 54 -6.27 0.95 -0.25
CA ILE A 54 -5.64 -0.18 0.46
C ILE A 54 -6.08 -1.51 -0.16
N SER A 55 -7.37 -1.71 -0.40
CA SER A 55 -7.90 -2.93 -1.02
C SER A 55 -7.33 -3.13 -2.44
N LEU A 56 -7.31 -2.05 -3.23
CA LEU A 56 -6.70 -2.05 -4.57
C LEU A 56 -5.20 -2.33 -4.50
N ALA A 57 -4.48 -1.79 -3.53
CA ALA A 57 -3.06 -2.05 -3.35
C ALA A 57 -2.78 -3.52 -3.02
N LYS A 58 -3.55 -4.15 -2.13
CA LYS A 58 -3.43 -5.60 -1.84
C LYS A 58 -3.56 -6.42 -3.12
N SER A 59 -4.60 -6.16 -3.92
CA SER A 59 -4.81 -6.85 -5.20
C SER A 59 -3.68 -6.60 -6.21
N LYS A 60 -3.27 -5.34 -6.41
CA LYS A 60 -2.26 -4.98 -7.41
C LYS A 60 -0.83 -5.38 -7.05
N LEU A 61 -0.56 -5.53 -5.76
CA LEU A 61 0.75 -5.93 -5.24
C LEU A 61 0.78 -7.42 -4.85
N HIS A 62 -0.27 -8.18 -5.16
CA HIS A 62 -0.39 -9.61 -4.86
C HIS A 62 -0.16 -9.91 -3.37
N CYS A 63 -0.70 -9.07 -2.49
CA CYS A 63 -0.73 -9.35 -1.07
C CYS A 63 -1.91 -10.27 -0.74
N THR A 64 -1.76 -11.08 0.31
CA THR A 64 -2.88 -11.87 0.85
C THR A 64 -3.99 -10.95 1.36
N ALA A 65 -5.24 -11.44 1.38
CA ALA A 65 -6.36 -10.67 1.91
C ALA A 65 -6.15 -10.28 3.39
N GLU A 66 -5.61 -11.21 4.16
CA GLU A 66 -5.29 -11.09 5.59
C GLU A 66 -3.88 -10.53 5.85
N CYS A 67 -3.23 -9.92 4.86
CA CYS A 67 -1.87 -9.41 5.05
C CYS A 67 -1.80 -8.34 6.15
N ASP A 68 -0.68 -8.35 6.89
CA ASP A 68 -0.36 -7.34 7.88
C ASP A 68 -0.16 -6.00 7.19
N ILE A 69 -0.79 -4.95 7.72
CA ILE A 69 -0.60 -3.59 7.25
C ILE A 69 0.36 -2.88 8.20
N VAL A 70 1.50 -2.43 7.66
CA VAL A 70 2.50 -1.67 8.41
C VAL A 70 2.52 -0.24 7.87
N THR A 71 2.15 0.73 8.71
CA THR A 71 2.04 2.13 8.30
C THR A 71 3.15 3.01 8.88
N CYS A 72 3.58 3.96 8.08
CA CYS A 72 4.49 5.04 8.45
C CYS A 72 3.79 6.37 8.15
N TYR A 73 3.81 7.31 9.09
CA TYR A 73 3.25 8.65 8.93
C TYR A 73 4.38 9.66 8.95
N GLU A 74 4.54 10.38 7.85
CA GLU A 74 5.43 11.52 7.74
C GLU A 74 4.58 12.79 7.65
N ALA A 75 4.82 13.72 8.58
CA ALA A 75 4.26 15.05 8.46
C ALA A 75 4.87 15.71 7.22
N GLY A 76 4.01 16.10 6.27
CA GLY A 76 4.46 16.83 5.09
C GLY A 76 4.90 18.26 5.44
N ARG A 77 5.21 19.05 4.42
CA ARG A 77 5.74 20.42 4.54
C ARG A 77 4.95 21.33 5.50
N ASP A 78 3.65 21.10 5.65
CA ASP A 78 2.76 21.89 6.50
C ASP A 78 2.73 21.41 7.97
N GLY A 79 3.47 20.37 8.34
CA GLY A 79 3.47 19.82 9.70
C GLY A 79 2.16 19.13 10.10
N PHE A 80 1.35 18.71 9.12
CA PHE A 80 0.02 18.15 9.35
C PHE A 80 0.10 16.73 9.93
N TRP A 81 -0.76 16.46 10.91
CA TRP A 81 -0.94 15.15 11.54
C TRP A 81 -2.41 14.71 11.44
N ILE A 82 -2.66 13.41 11.60
CA ILE A 82 -4.00 12.81 11.52
C ILE A 82 -4.87 13.13 12.75
N HIS A 83 -4.29 13.76 13.80
CA HIS A 83 -4.99 14.08 15.05
C HIS A 83 -5.83 15.37 14.96
#